data_AF-A0A1C5TWY0-F1
#
_entry.id   AF-A0A1C5TWY0-F1
#
_cell.length_a   1.000
_cell.length_b   1.000
_cell.length_c   1.000
_cell.angle_alpha   90.00
_cell.angle_beta   90.00
_cell.angle_gamma   90.00
#
_symmetry.space_group_name_H-M   'P 1'
#
loop_
_entity.id
_entity.type
_entity.pdbx_description
1 polymer ?
#
loop_
_entity_poly.entity_id
_entity_poly.type
_entity_poly.pdbx_seq_one_letter_code
_entity_poly.pdbx_strand_id
1 'polypeptide(L)'
;MIKQYLSKLTVRLFFTMLVSGVAGVLVFCLLWGIRLPVYQAMRDHHLLSSRQGQFISDFAERAAQINVRPTNEEEEHQLWELIQGRDEYTGISIYDAQTGEYITGYYAPVLDDFITGSLLSGVEAVYLTDDETVQMRVAFQDQEADVYFYSYYIAQIMIPYLVLSLLISLGVFLFPILHFVRRRMEYLCQIEEEILVMAEGDLSHPVTVNGTDEIAVLASQLNSLRIALDENISQEKESRGANRDLISAMSHDLKTPLTTLTGYLEIIKRKRCSEEKREEYLDRCLKKVEDIRELSDRMFEYALVFEQSDTVEFSSLLLTDIKQNLIEHIDFIELAGFRVKRNLKVASGSMQGNGNMIKRIFSNLFSNVLKYGDKNFAVEVEMLCKPGQVVFSLRNRVKEDDEQVESNRIGLKSVKKMVSLHHGELYVMSEDGIFSIQITLPVS
;
A
#
# COMPACT_ATOMS: atom_id res chain seq x y z
N MET A 1 18.48 -4.50 -16.58
CA MET A 1 17.38 -4.62 -15.60
C MET A 1 17.74 -3.86 -14.33
N ILE A 2 17.95 -2.54 -14.42
CA ILE A 2 18.23 -1.66 -13.27
C ILE A 2 17.53 -0.33 -13.55
N LYS A 3 16.30 -0.21 -13.07
CA LYS A 3 15.59 1.06 -12.93
C LYS A 3 15.30 1.20 -11.44
N GLN A 4 16.33 1.55 -10.66
CA GLN A 4 16.16 2.11 -9.33
C GLN A 4 15.52 3.49 -9.50
N TYR A 5 14.20 3.53 -9.64
CA TYR A 5 13.47 4.77 -9.44
C TYR A 5 13.55 5.09 -7.95
N LEU A 6 14.19 6.22 -7.63
CA LEU A 6 14.05 6.86 -6.32
C LEU A 6 12.56 6.88 -5.97
N SER A 7 12.22 6.43 -4.76
CA SER A 7 10.84 6.43 -4.28
C SER A 7 10.25 7.85 -4.40
N LYS A 8 8.98 7.99 -4.76
CA LYS A 8 8.27 9.29 -4.82
C LYS A 8 8.42 10.05 -3.50
N LEU A 9 8.44 9.34 -2.37
CA LEU A 9 8.75 9.92 -1.07
C LEU A 9 10.15 10.53 -1.02
N THR A 10 11.18 9.78 -1.47
CA THR A 10 12.56 10.26 -1.53
C THR A 10 12.69 11.47 -2.46
N VAL A 11 12.00 11.46 -3.61
CA VAL A 11 12.00 12.59 -4.56
C VAL A 11 11.36 13.83 -3.94
N ARG A 12 10.22 13.68 -3.24
CA ARG A 12 9.57 14.80 -2.56
C ARG A 12 10.40 15.34 -1.40
N LEU A 13 11.05 14.47 -0.63
CA LEU A 13 11.96 14.88 0.44
C LEU A 13 13.16 15.65 -0.14
N PHE A 14 13.78 15.12 -1.19
CA PHE A 14 14.90 15.77 -1.87
C PHE A 14 14.50 17.15 -2.43
N PHE A 15 13.34 17.24 -3.09
CA PHE A 15 12.83 18.53 -3.58
C PHE A 15 12.56 19.51 -2.44
N THR A 16 12.01 19.03 -1.32
CA THR A 16 11.78 19.87 -0.13
C THR A 16 13.11 20.38 0.45
N MET A 17 14.13 19.52 0.54
CA MET A 17 15.48 19.89 0.99
C MET A 17 16.15 20.89 0.02
N LEU A 18 15.99 20.70 -1.29
CA LEU A 18 16.53 21.61 -2.30
C LEU A 18 15.89 23.00 -2.19
N VAL A 19 14.56 23.05 -2.15
CA VAL A 19 13.81 24.32 -2.05
C VAL A 19 14.08 25.01 -0.72
N SER A 20 14.10 24.28 0.39
CA SER A 20 14.41 24.87 1.70
C SER A 20 15.86 25.32 1.79
N GLY A 21 16.79 24.62 1.13
CA GLY A 21 18.20 25.02 1.02
C GLY A 21 18.37 26.32 0.26
N VAL A 22 17.75 26.42 -0.92
CA VAL A 22 17.74 27.67 -1.70
C VAL A 22 17.10 28.81 -0.92
N ALA A 23 15.96 28.56 -0.25
CA ALA A 23 15.29 29.56 0.58
C ALA A 23 16.18 30.02 1.75
N GLY A 24 16.85 29.10 2.45
CA GLY A 24 17.77 29.42 3.54
C GLY A 24 18.94 30.28 3.06
N VAL A 25 19.54 29.94 1.92
CA VAL A 25 20.63 30.74 1.31
C VAL A 25 20.12 32.13 0.91
N LEU A 26 18.96 32.23 0.26
CA LEU A 26 18.39 33.53 -0.14
C LEU A 26 18.06 34.41 1.07
N VAL A 27 17.49 33.83 2.13
CA VAL A 27 17.23 34.55 3.39
C VAL A 27 18.53 35.03 4.01
N PHE A 28 19.57 34.19 4.05
CA PHE A 28 20.89 34.61 4.53
C PHE A 28 21.45 35.77 3.69
N CYS A 29 21.45 35.65 2.35
CA CYS A 29 21.93 36.72 1.47
C CYS A 29 21.14 38.02 1.63
N LEU A 30 19.81 37.94 1.81
CA LEU A 30 18.96 39.10 2.04
C LEU A 30 19.28 39.76 3.38
N LEU A 31 19.31 38.99 4.46
CA LEU A 31 19.68 39.48 5.80
C LEU A 31 21.07 40.10 5.75
N TRP A 32 22.05 39.38 5.21
CA TRP A 32 23.41 39.90 5.07
C TRP A 32 23.44 41.19 4.24
N GLY A 33 22.66 41.30 3.17
CA GLY A 33 22.57 42.50 2.32
C GLY A 33 22.02 43.74 3.05
N ILE A 34 21.07 43.58 3.96
CA ILE A 34 20.45 44.70 4.70
C ILE A 34 21.20 45.08 5.99
N ARG A 35 22.35 44.47 6.28
CA ARG A 35 23.12 44.71 7.52
C ARG A 35 23.51 46.18 7.73
N LEU A 36 23.84 46.90 6.67
CA LEU A 36 24.26 48.31 6.73
C LEU A 36 23.08 49.24 7.12
N PRO A 37 21.91 49.16 6.45
CA PRO A 37 20.71 49.87 6.92
C PRO A 37 20.31 49.52 8.36
N VAL A 38 20.46 48.27 8.78
CA VAL A 38 20.17 47.85 10.16
C VAL A 38 21.12 48.51 11.15
N TYR A 39 22.42 48.55 10.84
CA TYR A 39 23.42 49.27 11.63
C TYR A 39 23.08 50.76 11.75
N GLN A 40 22.77 51.42 10.63
CA GLN A 40 22.38 52.84 10.62
C GLN A 40 21.14 53.08 11.50
N ALA A 41 20.10 52.25 11.37
CA ALA A 41 18.92 52.36 12.21
C ALA A 41 19.22 52.14 13.71
N MET A 42 20.11 51.19 14.04
CA MET A 42 20.53 50.98 15.44
C MET A 42 21.31 52.17 15.99
N ARG A 43 22.15 52.80 15.16
CA ARG A 43 22.89 54.02 15.50
C ARG A 43 21.95 55.21 15.73
N ASP A 44 21.01 55.43 14.83
CA ASP A 44 20.05 56.55 14.88
C ASP A 44 19.12 56.46 16.09
N HIS A 45 18.80 55.24 16.54
CA HIS A 45 18.03 54.99 17.76
C HIS A 45 18.88 54.95 19.04
N HIS A 46 20.16 55.34 18.97
CA HIS A 46 21.11 55.33 20.10
C HIS A 46 21.26 53.96 20.79
N LEU A 47 21.06 52.86 20.06
CA LEU A 47 21.26 51.50 20.55
C LEU A 47 22.75 51.09 20.57
N LEU A 48 23.60 51.89 19.92
CA LEU A 48 25.05 51.73 19.88
C LEU A 48 25.73 52.95 20.49
N SER A 49 26.62 52.73 21.45
CA SER A 49 27.41 53.80 22.07
C SER A 49 28.64 54.08 21.21
N SER A 50 28.70 55.26 20.57
CA SER A 50 29.92 55.79 19.95
C SER A 50 30.53 56.87 20.85
N ARG A 51 31.85 56.75 21.10
CA ARG A 51 32.66 57.77 21.78
C ARG A 51 33.44 58.64 20.80
N GLN A 52 33.30 58.40 19.50
CA GLN A 52 34.08 59.06 18.46
C GLN A 52 33.92 60.58 18.50
N GLY A 53 32.72 61.10 18.72
CA GLY A 53 32.47 62.55 18.79
C GLY A 53 33.21 63.25 19.95
N GLN A 54 33.25 62.61 21.13
CA GLN A 54 34.02 63.12 22.29
C GLN A 54 35.52 63.00 22.06
N PHE A 55 35.95 61.89 21.45
CA PHE A 55 37.35 61.70 21.10
C PHE A 55 37.85 62.77 20.11
N ILE A 56 37.08 63.05 19.07
CA ILE A 56 37.40 64.06 18.06
C ILE A 56 37.46 65.46 18.68
N SER A 57 36.53 65.82 19.58
CA SER A 57 36.55 67.13 20.26
C SER A 57 37.79 67.30 21.15
N ASP A 58 38.15 66.26 21.91
CA ASP A 58 39.30 66.30 22.82
C ASP A 58 40.64 66.23 22.07
N PHE A 59 40.64 65.65 20.87
CA PHE A 59 41.86 65.47 20.06
C PHE A 59 42.46 66.81 19.64
N ALA A 60 41.66 67.73 19.10
CA ALA A 60 42.15 69.02 18.61
C ALA A 60 42.77 69.88 19.72
N GLU A 61 42.20 69.84 20.93
CA GLU A 61 42.69 70.62 22.07
C GLU A 61 44.06 70.12 22.56
N ARG A 62 44.27 68.80 22.56
CA ARG A 62 45.56 68.19 22.93
C ARG A 62 46.62 68.32 21.84
N ALA A 63 46.21 68.20 20.58
CA ALA A 63 47.10 68.29 19.42
C ALA A 63 47.86 69.63 19.35
N ALA A 64 47.24 70.73 19.82
CA ALA A 64 47.86 72.06 19.83
C ALA A 64 49.14 72.17 20.69
N GLN A 65 49.40 71.19 21.58
CA GLN A 65 50.57 71.17 22.47
C GLN A 65 51.64 70.16 22.05
N ILE A 66 51.46 69.49 20.90
CA ILE A 66 52.30 68.38 20.45
C ILE A 66 52.83 68.71 19.04
N ASN A 67 54.09 68.37 18.77
CA ASN A 67 54.66 68.44 17.41
C ASN A 67 54.18 67.23 16.59
N VAL A 68 53.63 67.46 15.41
CA VAL A 68 53.20 66.37 14.52
C VAL A 68 54.39 65.69 13.82
N ARG A 69 55.53 66.39 13.71
CA ARG A 69 56.81 65.84 13.25
C ARG A 69 57.80 65.80 14.44
N PRO A 70 57.80 64.71 15.23
CA PRO A 70 58.63 64.64 16.43
C PRO A 70 60.11 64.64 16.06
N THR A 71 60.91 65.37 16.84
CA THR A 71 62.37 65.50 16.64
C THR A 71 63.19 64.71 17.65
N ASN A 72 62.54 64.15 18.67
CA ASN A 72 63.13 63.34 19.73
C ASN A 72 62.15 62.23 20.19
N GLU A 73 62.65 61.25 20.95
CA GLU A 73 61.86 60.10 21.42
C GLU A 73 60.70 60.51 22.37
N GLU A 74 60.82 61.62 23.10
CA GLU A 74 59.77 62.11 24.01
C GLU A 74 58.57 62.67 23.21
N GLU A 75 58.83 63.46 22.17
CA GLU A 75 57.83 63.96 21.23
C GLU A 75 57.18 62.80 20.45
N GLU A 76 57.96 61.78 20.07
CA GLU A 76 57.43 60.58 19.41
C GLU A 76 56.46 59.83 20.32
N HIS A 77 56.78 59.69 21.61
CA HIS A 77 55.90 59.08 22.59
C HIS A 77 54.63 59.91 22.82
N GLN A 78 54.73 61.23 22.93
CA GLN A 78 53.57 62.12 23.08
C GLN A 78 52.63 62.07 21.87
N LEU A 79 53.19 62.05 20.65
CA LEU A 79 52.40 61.89 19.43
C LEU A 79 51.73 60.50 19.37
N TRP A 80 52.46 59.45 19.77
CA TRP A 80 51.89 58.10 19.86
C TRP A 80 50.72 58.04 20.87
N GLU A 81 50.86 58.61 22.08
CA GLU A 81 49.78 58.67 23.07
C GLU A 81 48.58 59.55 22.65
N LEU A 82 48.79 60.48 21.72
CA LEU A 82 47.71 61.28 21.13
C LEU A 82 46.92 60.45 20.11
N ILE A 83 47.61 59.71 19.23
CA ILE A 83 46.98 58.97 18.13
C ILE A 83 46.51 57.57 18.53
N GLN A 84 47.08 56.97 19.58
CA GLN A 84 46.64 55.71 20.11
C GLN A 84 45.18 55.87 20.58
N GLY A 85 44.27 55.27 19.82
CA GLY A 85 42.83 55.45 19.96
C GLY A 85 42.36 55.24 21.40
N ARG A 86 41.42 56.06 21.86
CA ARG A 86 40.79 55.92 23.19
C ARG A 86 39.73 54.82 23.25
N ASP A 87 39.46 54.16 22.12
CA ASP A 87 38.54 53.04 21.98
C ASP A 87 39.07 52.01 20.96
N GLU A 88 38.44 50.83 20.94
CA GLU A 88 38.84 49.71 20.09
C GLU A 88 38.44 49.88 18.61
N TYR A 89 37.63 50.89 18.28
CA TYR A 89 36.91 50.99 17.01
C TYR A 89 37.32 52.19 16.15
N THR A 90 38.14 53.11 16.66
CA THR A 90 38.55 54.32 15.96
C THR A 90 39.98 54.21 15.45
N GLY A 91 40.16 54.38 14.14
CA GLY A 91 41.47 54.53 13.51
C GLY A 91 41.76 55.99 13.17
N ILE A 92 43.03 56.35 13.05
CA ILE A 92 43.47 57.71 12.75
C ILE A 92 44.58 57.69 11.70
N SER A 93 44.53 58.58 10.73
CA SER A 93 45.65 58.88 9.84
C SER A 93 45.88 60.38 9.76
N ILE A 94 47.13 60.80 9.85
CA ILE A 94 47.56 62.20 9.81
C ILE A 94 48.37 62.43 8.55
N TYR A 95 48.00 63.47 7.80
CA TYR A 95 48.66 63.91 6.59
C TYR A 95 49.09 65.37 6.71
N ASP A 96 50.19 65.71 6.07
CA ASP A 96 50.67 67.08 5.98
C ASP A 96 49.65 67.97 5.25
N ALA A 97 49.33 69.12 5.83
CA ALA A 97 48.32 70.02 5.30
C ALA A 97 48.65 70.63 3.93
N GLN A 98 49.94 70.83 3.65
CA GLN A 98 50.44 71.53 2.48
C GLN A 98 50.89 70.56 1.40
N THR A 99 51.58 69.48 1.79
CA THR A 99 52.13 68.50 0.84
C THR A 99 51.20 67.32 0.58
N GLY A 100 50.27 67.04 1.49
CA GLY A 100 49.42 65.85 1.44
C GLY A 100 50.16 64.55 1.75
N GLU A 101 51.40 64.62 2.23
CA GLU A 101 52.21 63.45 2.57
C GLU A 101 51.70 62.79 3.86
N TYR A 102 51.66 61.46 3.89
CA TYR A 102 51.34 60.70 5.11
C TYR A 102 52.43 60.90 6.16
N ILE A 103 52.02 61.28 7.38
CA ILE A 103 52.94 61.48 8.51
C ILE A 103 52.93 60.24 9.40
N THR A 104 51.78 59.95 10.01
CA THR A 104 51.62 58.83 10.96
C THR A 104 50.15 58.45 11.10
N GLY A 105 49.88 57.32 11.75
CA GLY A 105 48.54 56.80 11.91
C GLY A 105 48.48 55.64 12.89
N TYR A 106 47.27 55.36 13.36
CA TYR A 106 46.95 54.28 14.27
C TYR A 106 45.74 53.52 13.75
N TYR A 107 45.89 52.22 13.49
CA TYR A 107 44.78 51.35 13.11
C TYR A 107 43.92 51.04 14.34
N ALA A 108 42.61 50.95 14.13
CA ALA A 108 41.70 50.55 15.20
C ALA A 108 42.04 49.12 15.66
N PRO A 109 42.20 48.85 16.97
CA PRO A 109 42.54 47.53 17.51
C PRO A 109 41.60 46.41 17.05
N VAL A 110 40.34 46.71 16.77
CA VAL A 110 39.36 45.73 16.26
C VAL A 110 39.77 45.08 14.93
N LEU A 111 40.62 45.75 14.14
CA LEU A 111 41.13 45.21 12.88
C LEU A 111 42.19 44.11 13.08
N ASP A 112 42.83 44.05 14.25
CA ASP A 112 43.80 42.99 14.58
C ASP A 112 43.11 41.66 14.91
N ASP A 113 41.81 41.68 15.26
CA ASP A 113 41.03 40.45 15.45
C ASP A 113 40.84 39.73 14.10
N PHE A 114 41.32 38.50 13.99
CA PHE A 114 41.31 37.75 12.73
C PHE A 114 39.90 37.62 12.11
N ILE A 115 38.88 37.36 12.94
CA ILE A 115 37.52 37.12 12.44
C ILE A 115 36.88 38.46 12.04
N THR A 116 36.96 39.44 12.92
CA THR A 116 36.32 40.75 12.74
C THR A 116 37.03 41.55 11.66
N GLY A 117 38.37 41.61 11.67
CA GLY A 117 39.18 42.22 10.61
C GLY A 117 38.98 41.57 9.24
N SER A 118 38.85 40.24 9.17
CA SER A 118 38.56 39.54 7.90
C SER A 118 37.16 39.87 7.36
N LEU A 119 36.15 39.91 8.24
CA LEU A 119 34.80 40.30 7.86
C LEU A 119 34.71 41.77 7.46
N LEU A 120 35.42 42.67 8.15
CA LEU A 120 35.47 44.10 7.81
C LEU A 120 36.26 44.36 6.53
N SER A 121 37.32 43.60 6.24
CA SER A 121 38.11 43.74 5.01
C SER A 121 37.42 43.18 3.77
N GLY A 122 36.56 42.16 3.94
CA GLY A 122 35.69 41.64 2.86
C GLY A 122 34.45 42.50 2.61
N VAL A 123 34.10 43.41 3.52
CA VAL A 123 33.11 44.45 3.31
C VAL A 123 33.88 45.64 2.72
N GLU A 124 33.31 46.32 1.73
CA GLU A 124 33.80 47.64 1.24
C GLU A 124 33.78 48.75 2.34
N ALA A 125 33.76 48.38 3.63
CA ALA A 125 33.69 49.25 4.79
C ALA A 125 34.95 50.09 4.99
N VAL A 126 36.07 49.75 4.33
CA VAL A 126 37.28 50.58 4.41
C VAL A 126 37.13 51.86 3.55
N TYR A 127 36.16 51.94 2.61
CA TYR A 127 36.15 53.04 1.63
C TYR A 127 34.79 53.66 1.23
N LEU A 128 33.63 53.15 1.68
CA LEU A 128 32.35 53.51 1.02
C LEU A 128 31.22 54.12 1.87
N THR A 129 31.48 54.56 3.08
CA THR A 129 30.55 55.49 3.75
C THR A 129 31.29 56.75 4.14
N ASP A 130 31.10 57.82 3.36
CA ASP A 130 31.51 59.20 3.70
C ASP A 130 31.07 59.60 5.12
N ASP A 131 30.05 58.94 5.66
CA ASP A 131 29.55 59.08 7.04
C ASP A 131 30.46 58.50 8.15
N GLU A 132 31.43 57.64 7.82
CA GLU A 132 32.28 56.95 8.81
C GLU A 132 33.73 57.44 8.84
N THR A 133 34.09 58.37 7.95
CA THR A 133 35.38 59.07 7.98
C THR A 133 35.15 60.54 8.29
N VAL A 134 35.64 61.00 9.44
CA VAL A 134 35.62 62.43 9.78
C VAL A 134 36.98 63.01 9.44
N GLN A 135 37.03 63.99 8.54
CA GLN A 135 38.23 64.78 8.28
C GLN A 135 38.20 66.07 9.09
N MET A 136 39.31 66.41 9.73
CA MET A 136 39.50 67.67 10.44
C MET A 136 40.88 68.25 10.16
N ARG A 137 40.94 69.54 9.83
CA ARG A 137 42.19 70.31 9.84
C ARG A 137 42.54 70.66 11.29
N VAL A 138 43.69 70.21 11.77
CA VAL A 138 44.14 70.42 13.15
C VAL A 138 45.45 71.20 13.15
N ALA A 139 45.54 72.24 13.98
CA ALA A 139 46.76 73.00 14.19
C ALA A 139 47.59 72.31 15.30
N PHE A 140 48.70 71.70 14.90
CA PHE A 140 49.72 71.20 15.83
C PHE A 140 50.70 72.33 16.18
N GLN A 141 51.56 72.10 17.15
CA GLN A 141 52.51 73.11 17.63
C GLN A 141 53.48 73.59 16.53
N ASP A 142 53.87 72.69 15.64
CA ASP A 142 54.85 72.89 14.56
C ASP A 142 54.22 73.22 13.20
N GLN A 143 53.06 72.66 12.88
CA GLN A 143 52.37 72.88 11.59
C GLN A 143 50.88 72.51 11.63
N GLU A 144 50.14 72.83 10.57
CA GLU A 144 48.81 72.27 10.36
C GLU A 144 48.89 70.88 9.72
N ALA A 145 47.94 70.00 10.06
CA ALA A 145 47.79 68.68 9.45
C ALA A 145 46.32 68.34 9.17
N ASP A 146 46.08 67.55 8.13
CA ASP A 146 44.78 66.91 7.89
C ASP A 146 44.72 65.59 8.67
N VAL A 147 43.75 65.49 9.58
CA VAL A 147 43.53 64.30 10.41
C VAL A 147 42.25 63.62 9.95
N TYR A 148 42.35 62.34 9.60
CA TYR A 148 41.24 61.47 9.22
C TYR A 148 40.96 60.50 10.35
N PHE A 149 39.72 60.50 10.84
CA PHE A 149 39.22 59.55 11.84
C PHE A 149 38.33 58.51 11.16
N TYR A 150 38.72 57.24 11.21
CA TYR A 150 37.96 56.12 10.66
C TYR A 150 37.15 55.43 11.76
N SER A 151 35.85 55.24 11.56
CA SER A 151 34.96 54.53 12.49
C SER A 151 34.73 53.09 12.06
N TYR A 152 34.98 52.14 12.96
CA TYR A 152 34.68 50.71 12.78
C TYR A 152 33.65 50.19 13.80
N TYR A 153 32.77 51.07 14.28
CA TYR A 153 31.74 50.72 15.28
C TYR A 153 30.73 49.66 14.78
N ILE A 154 30.60 49.48 13.47
CA ILE A 154 29.84 48.38 12.86
C ILE A 154 30.32 46.99 13.33
N ALA A 155 31.59 46.86 13.70
CA ALA A 155 32.17 45.63 14.23
C ALA A 155 31.40 45.08 15.46
N GLN A 156 30.86 45.98 16.30
CA GLN A 156 30.10 45.62 17.51
C GLN A 156 28.89 44.75 17.21
N ILE A 157 28.22 44.98 16.07
CA ILE A 157 27.02 44.22 15.70
C ILE A 157 27.29 43.12 14.67
N MET A 158 28.46 43.14 14.02
CA MET A 158 28.71 42.29 12.85
C MET A 158 28.66 40.79 13.17
N ILE A 159 29.35 40.36 14.23
CA ILE A 159 29.34 38.96 14.69
C ILE A 159 27.95 38.52 15.19
N PRO A 160 27.28 39.24 16.12
CA PRO A 160 25.96 38.81 16.57
C PRO A 160 24.93 38.83 15.42
N TYR A 161 25.03 39.76 14.48
CA TYR A 161 24.19 39.79 13.29
C TYR A 161 24.45 38.60 12.34
N LEU A 162 25.72 38.23 12.14
CA LEU A 162 26.10 37.05 11.37
C LEU A 162 25.51 35.77 12.00
N VAL A 163 25.68 35.59 13.31
CA VAL A 163 25.12 34.44 14.03
C VAL A 163 23.60 34.41 13.93
N LEU A 164 22.93 35.56 14.13
CA LEU A 164 21.48 35.65 14.03
C LEU A 164 20.97 35.30 12.62
N SER A 165 21.62 35.83 11.57
CA SER A 165 21.26 35.55 10.18
C SER A 165 21.48 34.07 9.81
N LEU A 166 22.55 33.44 10.30
CA LEU A 166 22.78 32.00 10.16
C LEU A 166 21.71 31.17 10.88
N LEU A 167 21.33 31.55 12.10
CA LEU A 167 20.28 30.85 12.86
C LEU A 167 18.91 30.94 12.17
N ILE A 168 18.54 32.12 11.67
CA ILE A 168 17.29 32.31 10.92
C ILE A 168 17.31 31.49 9.64
N SER A 169 18.42 31.54 8.88
CA SER A 169 18.62 30.74 7.66
C SER A 169 18.51 29.24 7.93
N LEU A 170 19.14 28.76 9.01
CA LEU A 170 19.06 27.37 9.44
C LEU A 170 17.63 26.98 9.83
N GLY A 171 16.90 27.85 10.53
CA GLY A 171 15.50 27.63 10.88
C GLY A 171 14.61 27.50 9.63
N VAL A 172 14.78 28.39 8.64
CA VAL A 172 14.07 28.34 7.35
C VAL A 172 14.41 27.07 6.57
N PHE A 173 15.65 26.59 6.64
CA PHE A 173 16.07 25.34 6.03
C PHE A 173 15.44 24.11 6.71
N LEU A 174 15.49 24.02 8.04
CA LEU A 174 15.10 22.84 8.81
C LEU A 174 13.59 22.72 9.00
N PHE A 175 12.86 23.82 9.18
CA PHE A 175 11.44 23.79 9.54
C PHE A 175 10.57 23.01 8.53
N PRO A 176 10.65 23.23 7.20
CA PRO A 176 9.86 22.48 6.22
C PRO A 176 10.20 20.99 6.21
N ILE A 177 11.48 20.64 6.42
CA ILE A 177 11.96 19.26 6.44
C ILE A 177 11.38 18.52 7.66
N LEU A 178 11.51 19.11 8.85
CA LEU A 178 10.99 18.54 10.09
C LEU A 178 9.46 18.41 10.05
N HIS A 179 8.77 19.42 9.52
CA HIS A 179 7.33 19.38 9.34
C HIS A 179 6.90 18.26 8.37
N PHE A 180 7.61 18.10 7.25
CA PHE A 180 7.36 17.02 6.30
C PHE A 180 7.54 15.65 6.95
N VAL A 181 8.65 15.42 7.65
CA VAL A 181 8.94 14.13 8.31
C VAL A 181 7.90 13.82 9.38
N ARG A 182 7.56 14.80 10.23
CA ARG A 182 6.56 14.64 11.29
C ARG A 182 5.21 14.19 10.74
N ARG A 183 4.71 14.87 9.70
CA ARG A 183 3.42 14.53 9.07
C ARG A 183 3.40 13.10 8.50
N ARG A 184 4.56 12.60 8.05
CA ARG A 184 4.68 11.21 7.55
C ARG A 184 4.74 10.18 8.67
N MET A 185 5.41 10.50 9.77
CA MET A 185 5.42 9.63 10.95
C MET A 185 4.03 9.52 11.56
N GLU A 186 3.29 10.63 11.68
CA GLU A 186 1.90 10.61 12.18
C GLU A 186 0.99 9.72 11.31
N TYR A 187 1.15 9.77 9.98
CA TYR A 187 0.40 8.88 9.09
C TYR A 187 0.78 7.40 9.24
N LEU A 188 2.05 7.08 9.49
CA LEU A 188 2.48 5.71 9.75
C LEU A 188 1.92 5.18 11.08
N CYS A 189 1.92 5.99 12.14
CA CYS A 189 1.31 5.62 13.42
C CYS A 189 -0.20 5.37 13.28
N GLN A 190 -0.89 6.16 12.44
CA GLN A 190 -2.31 5.92 12.14
C GLN A 190 -2.51 4.56 11.46
N ILE A 191 -1.71 4.24 10.44
CA ILE A 191 -1.80 2.93 9.76
C ILE A 191 -1.50 1.79 10.74
N GLU A 192 -0.53 1.96 11.64
CA GLU A 192 -0.22 0.98 12.69
C GLU A 192 -1.42 0.70 13.60
N GLU A 193 -2.11 1.74 14.05
CA GLU A 193 -3.33 1.63 14.87
C GLU A 193 -4.45 0.91 14.11
N GLU A 194 -4.66 1.24 12.84
CA GLU A 194 -5.66 0.57 11.99
C GLU A 194 -5.32 -0.92 11.75
N ILE A 195 -4.04 -1.27 11.66
CA ILE A 195 -3.59 -2.67 11.58
C ILE A 195 -3.86 -3.41 12.90
N LEU A 196 -3.67 -2.76 14.05
CA LEU A 196 -3.96 -3.37 15.35
C LEU A 196 -5.46 -3.68 15.49
N VAL A 197 -6.33 -2.77 15.05
CA VAL A 197 -7.79 -3.00 15.00
C VAL A 197 -8.14 -4.19 14.11
N MET A 198 -7.51 -4.30 12.93
CA MET A 198 -7.67 -5.48 12.07
C MET A 198 -7.18 -6.78 12.74
N ALA A 199 -6.07 -6.73 13.48
CA ALA A 199 -5.51 -7.88 14.18
C ALA A 199 -6.39 -8.35 15.36
N GLU A 200 -7.16 -7.44 15.97
CA GLU A 200 -8.18 -7.77 16.98
C GLU A 200 -9.43 -8.42 16.36
N GLY A 201 -9.52 -8.48 15.03
CA GLY A 201 -10.59 -9.15 14.29
C GLY A 201 -11.68 -8.22 13.78
N ASP A 202 -11.55 -6.90 13.96
CA ASP A 202 -12.44 -5.93 13.32
C ASP A 202 -11.96 -5.64 11.90
N LEU A 203 -12.56 -6.38 10.96
CA LEU A 203 -12.36 -6.17 9.53
C LEU A 203 -13.38 -5.20 8.95
N SER A 204 -14.20 -4.49 9.73
CA SER A 204 -15.17 -3.51 9.21
C SER A 204 -14.57 -2.12 9.03
N HIS A 205 -13.58 -1.77 9.84
CA HIS A 205 -12.87 -0.50 9.77
C HIS A 205 -11.94 -0.44 8.54
N PRO A 206 -12.12 0.56 7.64
CA PRO A 206 -11.26 0.71 6.48
C PRO A 206 -9.90 1.30 6.87
N VAL A 207 -8.85 0.86 6.18
CA VAL A 207 -7.52 1.47 6.31
C VAL A 207 -7.49 2.77 5.53
N THR A 208 -7.05 3.86 6.17
CA THR A 208 -7.02 5.19 5.60
C THR A 208 -5.92 5.30 4.56
N VAL A 209 -6.29 5.65 3.32
CA VAL A 209 -5.34 5.85 2.22
C VAL A 209 -5.16 7.34 1.93
N ASN A 210 -4.07 7.92 2.41
CA ASN A 210 -3.72 9.32 2.22
C ASN A 210 -2.49 9.50 1.32
N GLY A 211 -2.69 10.18 0.18
CA GLY A 211 -1.61 10.57 -0.72
C GLY A 211 -1.39 9.61 -1.89
N THR A 212 -0.20 9.69 -2.50
CA THR A 212 0.15 8.99 -3.76
C THR A 212 1.58 8.48 -3.78
N ASP A 213 2.21 8.42 -2.61
CA ASP A 213 3.55 7.89 -2.37
C ASP A 213 3.50 6.43 -1.93
N GLU A 214 4.66 5.87 -1.62
CA GLU A 214 4.84 4.47 -1.25
C GLU A 214 4.05 4.08 0.01
N ILE A 215 3.88 5.00 0.97
CA ILE A 215 3.10 4.74 2.17
C ILE A 215 1.60 4.65 1.81
N ALA A 216 1.12 5.52 0.93
CA ALA A 216 -0.25 5.43 0.42
C ALA A 216 -0.50 4.13 -0.37
N VAL A 217 0.46 3.69 -1.18
CA VAL A 217 0.38 2.41 -1.90
C VAL A 217 0.31 1.25 -0.90
N LEU A 218 1.15 1.26 0.14
CA LEU A 218 1.12 0.25 1.19
C LEU A 218 -0.23 0.22 1.91
N ALA A 219 -0.76 1.38 2.32
CA ALA A 219 -2.07 1.49 2.96
C ALA A 219 -3.19 0.95 2.05
N SER A 220 -3.14 1.24 0.76
CA SER A 220 -4.11 0.71 -0.22
C SER A 220 -4.03 -0.81 -0.34
N GLN A 221 -2.82 -1.37 -0.41
CA GLN A 221 -2.62 -2.82 -0.48
C GLN A 221 -3.12 -3.51 0.79
N LEU A 222 -2.90 -2.88 1.95
CA LEU A 222 -3.36 -3.39 3.22
C LEU A 222 -4.90 -3.35 3.33
N ASN A 223 -5.54 -2.29 2.84
CA ASN A 223 -7.00 -2.26 2.74
C ASN A 223 -7.56 -3.33 1.79
N SER A 224 -6.91 -3.58 0.65
CA SER A 224 -7.31 -4.66 -0.25
C SER A 224 -7.19 -6.03 0.42
N LEU A 225 -6.12 -6.25 1.20
CA LEU A 225 -5.95 -7.47 1.99
C LEU A 225 -7.06 -7.60 3.05
N ARG A 226 -7.40 -6.52 3.76
CA ARG A 226 -8.52 -6.51 4.72
C ARG A 226 -9.82 -6.98 4.08
N ILE A 227 -10.18 -6.41 2.93
CA ILE A 227 -11.41 -6.75 2.19
C ILE A 227 -11.39 -8.22 1.78
N ALA A 228 -10.29 -8.69 1.20
CA ALA A 228 -10.16 -10.09 0.79
C ALA A 228 -10.24 -11.06 1.97
N LEU A 229 -9.69 -10.69 3.13
CA LEU A 229 -9.81 -11.48 4.36
C LEU A 229 -11.26 -11.53 4.86
N ASP A 230 -11.96 -10.40 4.88
CA ASP A 230 -13.36 -10.32 5.32
C ASP A 230 -14.29 -11.15 4.44
N GLU A 231 -14.10 -11.06 3.11
CA GLU A 231 -14.83 -11.87 2.14
C GLU A 231 -14.56 -13.36 2.33
N ASN A 232 -13.30 -13.78 2.52
CA ASN A 232 -12.95 -15.17 2.75
C ASN A 232 -13.55 -15.72 4.06
N ILE A 233 -13.47 -14.95 5.15
CA ILE A 233 -14.06 -15.35 6.44
C ILE A 233 -15.59 -15.46 6.34
N SER A 234 -16.22 -14.53 5.63
CA SER A 234 -17.67 -14.55 5.41
C SER A 234 -18.10 -15.76 4.59
N GLN A 235 -17.41 -16.05 3.48
CA GLN A 235 -17.66 -17.24 2.67
C GLN A 235 -17.41 -18.54 3.45
N GLU A 236 -16.37 -18.59 4.28
CA GLU A 236 -16.09 -19.75 5.12
C GLU A 236 -17.20 -19.96 6.15
N LYS A 237 -17.67 -18.89 6.81
CA LYS A 237 -18.80 -18.96 7.75
C LYS A 237 -20.08 -19.43 7.08
N GLU A 238 -20.39 -18.91 5.90
CA GLU A 238 -21.56 -19.32 5.12
C GLU A 238 -21.48 -20.80 4.73
N SER A 239 -20.33 -21.25 4.22
CA SER A 239 -20.09 -22.65 3.85
C SER A 239 -20.21 -23.59 5.07
N ARG A 240 -19.60 -23.22 6.20
CA ARG A 240 -19.72 -23.99 7.45
C ARG A 240 -21.16 -24.03 7.97
N GLY A 241 -21.90 -22.93 7.85
CA GLY A 241 -23.33 -22.85 8.19
C GLY A 241 -24.17 -23.78 7.32
N ALA A 242 -24.04 -23.67 6.00
CA ALA A 242 -24.75 -24.51 5.05
C ALA A 242 -24.45 -26.00 5.24
N ASN A 243 -23.20 -26.36 5.56
CA ASN A 243 -22.82 -27.75 5.84
C ASN A 243 -23.49 -28.25 7.14
N ARG A 244 -23.51 -27.44 8.21
CA ARG A 244 -24.22 -27.79 9.47
C ARG A 244 -25.71 -27.96 9.27
N ASP A 245 -26.36 -27.06 8.54
CA ASP A 245 -27.79 -27.10 8.28
C ASP A 245 -28.15 -28.34 7.46
N LEU A 246 -27.33 -28.68 6.45
CA LEU A 246 -27.47 -29.93 5.71
C LEU A 246 -27.38 -31.15 6.63
N ILE A 247 -26.31 -31.28 7.43
CA ILE A 247 -26.12 -32.45 8.31
C ILE A 247 -27.29 -32.59 9.29
N SER A 248 -27.82 -31.46 9.78
CA SER A 248 -28.97 -31.45 10.69
C SER A 248 -30.25 -31.92 10.01
N ALA A 249 -30.60 -31.33 8.86
CA ALA A 249 -31.78 -31.73 8.07
C ALA A 249 -31.70 -33.21 7.69
N MET A 250 -30.53 -33.66 7.29
CA MET A 250 -30.25 -35.06 6.96
C MET A 250 -30.46 -36.04 8.10
N SER A 251 -29.94 -35.71 9.29
CA SER A 251 -30.07 -36.57 10.47
C SER A 251 -31.54 -36.78 10.81
N HIS A 252 -32.36 -35.75 10.62
CA HIS A 252 -33.81 -35.83 10.78
C HIS A 252 -34.46 -36.72 9.70
N ASP A 253 -34.12 -36.51 8.43
CA ASP A 253 -34.75 -37.19 7.30
C ASP A 253 -34.38 -38.66 7.17
N LEU A 254 -33.20 -39.08 7.65
CA LEU A 254 -32.83 -40.50 7.76
C LEU A 254 -33.52 -41.20 8.93
N LYS A 255 -33.74 -40.51 10.05
CA LYS A 255 -34.32 -41.10 11.27
C LYS A 255 -35.75 -41.60 11.06
N THR A 256 -36.54 -40.89 10.28
CA THR A 256 -37.96 -41.21 9.99
C THR A 256 -38.15 -42.54 9.25
N PRO A 257 -37.52 -42.79 8.08
CA PRO A 257 -37.64 -44.06 7.38
C PRO A 257 -36.99 -45.21 8.16
N LEU A 258 -35.88 -44.98 8.88
CA LEU A 258 -35.26 -45.98 9.75
C LEU A 258 -36.21 -46.45 10.87
N THR A 259 -36.88 -45.51 11.55
CA THR A 259 -37.84 -45.84 12.62
C THR A 259 -39.00 -46.67 12.08
N THR A 260 -39.50 -46.30 10.90
CA THR A 260 -40.62 -46.99 10.24
C THR A 260 -40.21 -48.38 9.77
N LEU A 261 -39.02 -48.51 9.16
CA LEU A 261 -38.41 -49.77 8.74
C LEU A 261 -38.25 -50.73 9.93
N THR A 262 -37.68 -50.25 11.04
CA THR A 262 -37.54 -51.03 12.27
C THR A 262 -38.90 -51.47 12.81
N GLY A 263 -39.91 -50.60 12.79
CA GLY A 263 -41.28 -50.92 13.20
C GLY A 263 -41.90 -52.07 12.41
N TYR A 264 -41.82 -52.03 11.08
CA TYR A 264 -42.33 -53.13 10.24
C TYR A 264 -41.58 -54.44 10.48
N LEU A 265 -40.25 -54.40 10.53
CA LEU A 265 -39.43 -55.58 10.82
C LEU A 265 -39.73 -56.18 12.20
N GLU A 266 -40.02 -55.36 13.20
CA GLU A 266 -40.35 -55.83 14.55
C GLU A 266 -41.73 -56.50 14.61
N ILE A 267 -42.73 -55.98 13.87
CA ILE A 267 -44.05 -56.61 13.72
C ILE A 267 -43.92 -57.99 13.05
N ILE A 268 -43.14 -58.07 11.96
CA ILE A 268 -42.87 -59.33 11.25
C ILE A 268 -42.16 -60.33 12.18
N LYS A 269 -41.07 -59.89 12.85
CA LYS A 269 -40.26 -60.73 13.75
C LYS A 269 -41.08 -61.33 14.90
N ARG A 270 -42.03 -60.55 15.45
CA ARG A 270 -42.91 -60.99 16.55
C ARG A 270 -44.09 -61.86 16.07
N LYS A 271 -44.19 -62.19 14.78
CA LYS A 271 -45.32 -62.91 14.16
C LYS A 271 -46.68 -62.28 14.48
N ARG A 272 -46.73 -60.94 14.57
CA ARG A 272 -47.95 -60.17 14.92
C ARG A 272 -48.75 -59.72 13.69
N CYS A 273 -48.53 -60.34 12.53
CA CYS A 273 -49.22 -60.04 11.28
C CYS A 273 -49.63 -61.34 10.58
N SER A 274 -50.69 -61.28 9.76
CA SER A 274 -51.09 -62.39 8.88
C SER A 274 -50.06 -62.59 7.76
N GLU A 275 -50.11 -63.75 7.11
CA GLU A 275 -49.16 -64.10 6.04
C GLU A 275 -49.24 -63.13 4.85
N GLU A 276 -50.45 -62.68 4.46
CA GLU A 276 -50.64 -61.63 3.44
C GLU A 276 -50.04 -60.27 3.86
N LYS A 277 -50.20 -59.87 5.13
CA LYS A 277 -49.62 -58.61 5.62
C LYS A 277 -48.11 -58.69 5.78
N ARG A 278 -47.53 -59.89 5.92
CA ARG A 278 -46.10 -60.08 6.00
C ARG A 278 -45.41 -59.70 4.69
N GLU A 279 -45.97 -60.15 3.57
CA GLU A 279 -45.46 -59.81 2.24
C GLU A 279 -45.60 -58.29 1.99
N GLU A 280 -46.75 -57.70 2.34
CA GLU A 280 -46.96 -56.24 2.24
C GLU A 280 -45.93 -55.45 3.07
N TYR A 281 -45.64 -55.88 4.30
CA TYR A 281 -44.66 -55.22 5.16
C TYR A 281 -43.22 -55.41 4.67
N LEU A 282 -42.88 -56.54 4.06
CA LEU A 282 -41.60 -56.75 3.40
C LEU A 282 -41.42 -55.80 2.21
N ASP A 283 -42.44 -55.64 1.37
CA ASP A 283 -42.42 -54.66 0.27
C ASP A 283 -42.28 -53.22 0.77
N ARG A 284 -42.99 -52.86 1.85
CA ARG A 284 -42.83 -51.54 2.49
C ARG A 284 -41.43 -51.33 3.07
N CYS A 285 -40.82 -52.37 3.63
CA CYS A 285 -39.43 -52.32 4.09
C CYS A 285 -38.46 -52.10 2.94
N LEU A 286 -38.60 -52.85 1.84
CA LEU A 286 -37.78 -52.66 0.63
C LEU A 286 -37.90 -51.23 0.10
N LYS A 287 -39.13 -50.70 0.03
CA LYS A 287 -39.36 -49.31 -0.37
C LYS A 287 -38.69 -48.30 0.57
N LYS A 288 -38.69 -48.54 1.88
CA LYS A 288 -38.00 -47.66 2.85
C LYS A 288 -36.49 -47.72 2.74
N VAL A 289 -35.92 -48.87 2.39
CA VAL A 289 -34.48 -49.00 2.08
C VAL A 289 -34.14 -48.21 0.81
N GLU A 290 -34.99 -48.27 -0.22
CA GLU A 290 -34.86 -47.45 -1.43
C GLU A 290 -34.90 -45.95 -1.11
N ASP A 291 -35.86 -45.51 -0.27
CA ASP A 291 -35.98 -44.11 0.16
C ASP A 291 -34.70 -43.63 0.88
N ILE A 292 -34.13 -44.47 1.76
CA ILE A 292 -32.88 -44.17 2.48
C ILE A 292 -31.69 -44.08 1.50
N ARG A 293 -31.66 -44.98 0.50
CA ARG A 293 -30.61 -44.99 -0.52
C ARG A 293 -30.66 -43.70 -1.34
N GLU A 294 -31.84 -43.27 -1.78
CA GLU A 294 -31.99 -42.03 -2.53
C GLU A 294 -31.61 -40.79 -1.70
N LEU A 295 -31.99 -40.75 -0.41
CA LEU A 295 -31.55 -39.71 0.53
C LEU A 295 -30.03 -39.66 0.70
N SER A 296 -29.40 -40.83 0.85
CA SER A 296 -27.94 -40.96 0.95
C SER A 296 -27.23 -40.51 -0.34
N ASP A 297 -27.77 -40.85 -1.51
CA ASP A 297 -27.17 -40.45 -2.78
C ASP A 297 -27.28 -38.92 -2.97
N ARG A 298 -28.44 -38.32 -2.67
CA ARG A 298 -28.63 -36.85 -2.69
C ARG A 298 -27.71 -36.12 -1.71
N MET A 299 -27.45 -36.69 -0.53
CA MET A 299 -26.45 -36.17 0.41
C MET A 299 -25.07 -36.11 -0.22
N PHE A 300 -24.61 -37.24 -0.73
CA PHE A 300 -23.28 -37.34 -1.30
C PHE A 300 -23.11 -36.35 -2.45
N GLU A 301 -24.15 -36.16 -3.27
CA GLU A 301 -24.16 -35.15 -4.33
C GLU A 301 -24.02 -33.73 -3.79
N TYR A 302 -24.72 -33.39 -2.71
CA TYR A 302 -24.61 -32.08 -2.09
C TYR A 302 -23.24 -31.87 -1.46
N ALA A 303 -22.75 -32.80 -0.64
CA ALA A 303 -21.41 -32.73 -0.06
C ALA A 303 -20.35 -32.50 -1.16
N LEU A 304 -20.45 -33.22 -2.27
CA LEU A 304 -19.54 -33.05 -3.39
C LEU A 304 -19.60 -31.67 -4.05
N VAL A 305 -20.79 -31.06 -4.13
CA VAL A 305 -20.99 -29.75 -4.78
C VAL A 305 -20.49 -28.61 -3.92
N PHE A 306 -20.68 -28.68 -2.60
CA PHE A 306 -20.43 -27.57 -1.68
C PHE A 306 -19.10 -27.67 -0.91
N GLU A 307 -18.52 -28.87 -0.81
CA GLU A 307 -17.22 -29.06 -0.16
C GLU A 307 -16.07 -28.79 -1.15
N GLN A 308 -15.11 -27.95 -0.76
CA GLN A 308 -13.83 -27.80 -1.48
C GLN A 308 -12.93 -28.99 -1.10
N SER A 309 -13.21 -30.16 -1.68
CA SER A 309 -12.32 -31.33 -1.55
C SER A 309 -11.19 -31.23 -2.58
N ASP A 310 -9.95 -31.08 -2.10
CA ASP A 310 -8.73 -30.98 -2.93
C ASP A 310 -8.10 -32.35 -3.26
N THR A 311 -8.58 -33.46 -2.70
CA THR A 311 -7.96 -34.78 -2.90
C THR A 311 -8.98 -35.82 -3.37
N VAL A 312 -9.09 -36.00 -4.69
CA VAL A 312 -9.79 -37.14 -5.28
C VAL A 312 -8.76 -38.21 -5.64
N GLU A 313 -8.91 -39.41 -5.09
CA GLU A 313 -8.07 -40.53 -5.50
C GLU A 313 -8.47 -40.99 -6.91
N PHE A 314 -7.51 -40.87 -7.84
CA PHE A 314 -7.61 -41.37 -9.20
C PHE A 314 -6.91 -42.70 -9.36
N SER A 315 -7.55 -43.58 -10.14
CA SER A 315 -6.98 -44.83 -10.61
C SER A 315 -7.05 -44.88 -12.12
N SER A 316 -6.22 -45.74 -12.72
CA SER A 316 -6.30 -46.02 -14.15
C SER A 316 -7.58 -46.80 -14.44
N LEU A 317 -8.49 -46.21 -15.20
CA LEU A 317 -9.75 -46.79 -15.63
C LEU A 317 -9.69 -47.13 -17.11
N LEU A 318 -10.01 -48.38 -17.46
CA LEU A 318 -10.12 -48.76 -18.86
C LEU A 318 -11.40 -48.18 -19.47
N LEU A 319 -11.29 -47.58 -20.66
CA LEU A 319 -12.46 -47.04 -21.36
C LEU A 319 -13.48 -48.14 -21.72
N THR A 320 -13.04 -49.40 -21.81
CA THR A 320 -13.93 -50.57 -21.97
C THR A 320 -14.84 -50.78 -20.78
N ASP A 321 -14.36 -50.53 -19.56
CA ASP A 321 -15.15 -50.68 -18.33
C ASP A 321 -16.18 -49.55 -18.22
N ILE A 322 -15.77 -48.33 -18.59
CA ILE A 322 -16.68 -47.18 -18.68
C ILE A 322 -17.77 -47.45 -19.72
N LYS A 323 -17.40 -47.98 -20.90
CA LYS A 323 -18.35 -48.38 -21.94
C LYS A 323 -19.32 -49.45 -21.43
N GLN A 324 -18.83 -50.45 -20.69
CA GLN A 324 -19.68 -51.51 -20.15
C GLN A 324 -20.68 -50.95 -19.14
N ASN A 325 -20.23 -50.08 -18.24
CA ASN A 325 -21.13 -49.42 -17.29
C ASN A 325 -22.16 -48.53 -17.98
N LEU A 326 -21.78 -47.86 -19.08
CA LEU A 326 -22.73 -47.11 -19.90
C LEU A 326 -23.79 -48.02 -20.53
N ILE A 327 -23.40 -49.21 -21.03
CA ILE A 327 -24.34 -50.19 -21.60
C ILE A 327 -25.36 -50.66 -20.56
N GLU A 328 -24.94 -50.92 -19.31
CA GLU A 328 -25.85 -51.30 -18.22
C GLU A 328 -26.98 -50.26 -18.02
N HIS A 329 -26.63 -48.97 -18.03
CA HIS A 329 -27.61 -47.89 -17.92
C HIS A 329 -28.52 -47.77 -19.15
N ILE A 330 -27.98 -48.00 -20.35
CA ILE A 330 -28.78 -48.02 -21.58
C ILE A 330 -29.79 -49.17 -21.53
N ASP A 331 -29.37 -50.37 -21.16
CA ASP A 331 -30.23 -51.54 -21.10
C ASP A 331 -31.35 -51.35 -20.06
N PHE A 332 -31.05 -50.66 -18.95
CA PHE A 332 -32.05 -50.30 -17.93
C PHE A 332 -33.15 -49.37 -18.47
N ILE A 333 -32.80 -48.33 -19.23
CA ILE A 333 -33.82 -47.42 -19.80
C ILE A 333 -34.62 -48.09 -20.94
N GLU A 334 -34.02 -49.02 -21.68
CA GLU A 334 -34.75 -49.81 -22.69
C GLU A 334 -35.79 -50.73 -22.04
N LEU A 335 -35.45 -51.38 -20.91
CA LEU A 335 -36.40 -52.15 -20.11
C LEU A 335 -37.54 -51.27 -19.57
N ALA A 336 -37.28 -50.00 -19.30
CA ALA A 336 -38.29 -49.02 -18.91
C ALA A 336 -39.16 -48.51 -20.08
N GLY A 337 -38.90 -48.97 -21.32
CA GLY A 337 -39.69 -48.70 -22.52
C GLY A 337 -39.18 -47.57 -23.41
N PHE A 338 -37.94 -47.11 -23.22
CA PHE A 338 -37.31 -46.13 -24.12
C PHE A 338 -36.71 -46.81 -25.35
N ARG A 339 -36.72 -46.13 -26.50
CA ARG A 339 -35.93 -46.54 -27.68
C ARG A 339 -34.59 -45.82 -27.63
N VAL A 340 -33.48 -46.53 -27.79
CA VAL A 340 -32.14 -45.92 -27.71
C VAL A 340 -31.38 -46.10 -29.03
N LYS A 341 -30.83 -45.00 -29.57
CA LYS A 341 -29.84 -45.02 -30.65
C LYS A 341 -28.45 -44.95 -30.04
N ARG A 342 -27.68 -46.03 -30.20
CA ARG A 342 -26.36 -46.19 -29.55
C ARG A 342 -25.23 -46.00 -30.59
N ASN A 343 -24.29 -45.08 -30.37
CA ASN A 343 -23.05 -44.95 -31.16
C ASN A 343 -21.82 -45.03 -30.24
N LEU A 344 -21.36 -46.25 -29.94
CA LEU A 344 -20.29 -46.50 -28.96
C LEU A 344 -18.96 -46.91 -29.63
N LYS A 345 -18.27 -45.96 -30.26
CA LYS A 345 -17.01 -46.16 -31.00
C LYS A 345 -15.80 -45.94 -30.10
N VAL A 346 -15.63 -46.85 -29.14
CA VAL A 346 -14.44 -46.92 -28.27
C VAL A 346 -13.85 -48.31 -28.42
N ALA A 347 -12.58 -48.38 -28.84
CA ALA A 347 -11.87 -49.63 -29.12
C ALA A 347 -10.82 -49.97 -28.05
N SER A 348 -10.08 -48.98 -27.54
CA SER A 348 -9.05 -49.15 -26.50
C SER A 348 -8.64 -47.79 -25.92
N GLY A 349 -8.11 -47.79 -24.70
CA GLY A 349 -7.61 -46.60 -24.00
C GLY A 349 -7.85 -46.67 -22.49
N SER A 350 -7.15 -45.83 -21.74
CA SER A 350 -7.35 -45.68 -20.29
C SER A 350 -7.37 -44.20 -19.91
N MET A 351 -8.14 -43.84 -18.90
CA MET A 351 -8.11 -42.50 -18.31
C MET A 351 -7.76 -42.60 -16.83
N GLN A 352 -7.11 -41.55 -16.30
CA GLN A 352 -7.00 -41.37 -14.86
C GLN A 352 -8.29 -40.78 -14.33
N GLY A 353 -8.92 -41.45 -13.37
CA GLY A 353 -10.17 -40.96 -12.81
C GLY A 353 -10.68 -41.79 -11.65
N ASN A 354 -11.82 -41.37 -11.10
CA ASN A 354 -12.52 -42.07 -10.03
C ASN A 354 -13.73 -42.83 -10.60
N GLY A 355 -13.65 -44.17 -10.60
CA GLY A 355 -14.71 -45.00 -11.19
C GLY A 355 -16.09 -44.81 -10.54
N ASN A 356 -16.14 -44.50 -9.24
CA ASN A 356 -17.41 -44.27 -8.54
C ASN A 356 -18.06 -42.95 -8.99
N MET A 357 -17.27 -41.91 -9.22
CA MET A 357 -17.77 -40.64 -9.78
C MET A 357 -18.31 -40.82 -11.20
N ILE A 358 -17.62 -41.57 -12.06
CA ILE A 358 -18.10 -41.87 -13.42
C ILE A 358 -19.45 -42.62 -13.39
N LYS A 359 -19.57 -43.65 -12.54
CA LYS A 359 -20.85 -44.35 -12.33
C LYS A 359 -21.97 -43.41 -11.86
N ARG A 360 -21.65 -42.49 -10.95
CA ARG A 360 -22.60 -41.48 -10.45
C ARG A 360 -23.01 -40.47 -11.51
N ILE A 361 -22.07 -40.07 -12.37
CA ILE A 361 -22.39 -39.22 -13.53
C ILE A 361 -23.45 -39.92 -14.37
N PHE A 362 -23.22 -41.17 -14.79
CA PHE A 362 -24.20 -41.89 -15.61
C PHE A 362 -25.53 -42.10 -14.86
N SER A 363 -25.51 -42.53 -13.60
CA SER A 363 -26.72 -42.67 -12.80
C SER A 363 -27.59 -41.39 -12.80
N ASN A 364 -26.97 -40.22 -12.61
CA ASN A 364 -27.66 -38.93 -12.64
C ASN A 364 -28.29 -38.63 -14.01
N LEU A 365 -27.54 -38.84 -15.09
CA LEU A 365 -28.00 -38.54 -16.44
C LEU A 365 -29.13 -39.47 -16.88
N PHE A 366 -29.01 -40.77 -16.63
CA PHE A 366 -30.03 -41.75 -16.98
C PHE A 366 -31.27 -41.68 -16.06
N SER A 367 -31.10 -41.29 -14.80
CA SER A 367 -32.23 -40.96 -13.91
C SER A 367 -33.04 -39.78 -14.46
N ASN A 368 -32.37 -38.75 -14.99
CA ASN A 368 -33.06 -37.64 -15.65
C ASN A 368 -33.82 -38.09 -16.91
N VAL A 369 -33.26 -39.00 -17.72
CA VAL A 369 -33.99 -39.58 -18.86
C VAL A 369 -35.25 -40.31 -18.42
N LEU A 370 -35.17 -41.11 -17.35
CA LEU A 370 -36.33 -41.86 -16.84
C LEU A 370 -37.45 -40.93 -16.32
N LYS A 371 -37.08 -39.87 -15.61
CA LYS A 371 -38.02 -38.89 -15.05
C LYS A 371 -38.65 -38.06 -16.16
N TYR A 372 -37.82 -37.37 -16.95
CA TYR A 372 -38.24 -36.28 -17.82
C TYR A 372 -38.32 -36.67 -19.32
N GLY A 373 -37.75 -37.80 -19.72
CA GLY A 373 -37.64 -38.17 -21.14
C GLY A 373 -38.95 -38.65 -21.76
N ASP A 374 -39.31 -38.12 -22.91
CA ASP A 374 -40.46 -38.58 -23.69
C ASP A 374 -40.17 -39.93 -24.39
N LYS A 375 -40.95 -40.95 -24.03
CA LYS A 375 -40.82 -42.32 -24.56
C LYS A 375 -41.16 -42.43 -26.06
N ASN A 376 -41.87 -41.45 -26.63
CA ASN A 376 -42.23 -41.43 -28.04
C ASN A 376 -41.02 -41.16 -28.95
N PHE A 377 -39.95 -40.58 -28.41
CA PHE A 377 -38.74 -40.21 -29.14
C PHE A 377 -37.56 -41.06 -28.68
N ALA A 378 -36.62 -41.31 -29.59
CA ALA A 378 -35.43 -42.09 -29.26
C ALA A 378 -34.45 -41.25 -28.45
N VAL A 379 -33.84 -41.87 -27.44
CA VAL A 379 -32.70 -41.32 -26.71
C VAL A 379 -31.43 -41.61 -27.52
N GLU A 380 -30.65 -40.59 -27.83
CA GLU A 380 -29.39 -40.74 -28.56
C GLU A 380 -28.25 -40.75 -27.55
N VAL A 381 -27.46 -41.84 -27.56
CA VAL A 381 -26.33 -42.03 -26.65
C VAL A 381 -25.09 -42.35 -27.48
N GLU A 382 -24.06 -41.52 -27.34
CA GLU A 382 -22.82 -41.66 -28.08
C GLU A 382 -21.60 -41.59 -27.15
N MET A 383 -20.60 -42.42 -27.44
CA MET A 383 -19.31 -42.43 -26.78
C MET A 383 -18.23 -42.58 -27.84
N LEU A 384 -17.40 -41.55 -27.99
CA LEU A 384 -16.34 -41.47 -29.00
C LEU A 384 -14.99 -41.24 -28.34
N CYS A 385 -13.99 -42.03 -28.73
CA CYS A 385 -12.59 -41.75 -28.37
C CYS A 385 -11.96 -40.86 -29.45
N LYS A 386 -11.49 -39.67 -29.07
CA LYS A 386 -10.73 -38.74 -29.91
C LYS A 386 -9.28 -38.66 -29.39
N PRO A 387 -8.31 -38.12 -30.16
CA PRO A 387 -6.96 -37.93 -29.67
C PRO A 387 -6.95 -37.12 -28.36
N GLY A 388 -6.43 -37.71 -27.28
CA GLY A 388 -6.29 -37.10 -25.95
C GLY A 388 -7.57 -36.98 -25.11
N GLN A 389 -8.73 -37.42 -25.61
CA GLN A 389 -10.00 -37.25 -24.89
C GLN A 389 -11.08 -38.26 -25.28
N VAL A 390 -11.98 -38.58 -24.34
CA VAL A 390 -13.20 -39.34 -24.58
C VAL A 390 -14.38 -38.39 -24.47
N VAL A 391 -15.28 -38.46 -25.44
CA VAL A 391 -16.49 -37.65 -25.50
C VAL A 391 -17.68 -38.56 -25.30
N PHE A 392 -18.51 -38.23 -24.32
CA PHE A 392 -19.81 -38.84 -24.07
C PHE A 392 -20.90 -37.82 -24.39
N SER A 393 -21.94 -38.21 -25.12
CA SER A 393 -23.09 -37.36 -25.39
C SER A 393 -24.39 -38.12 -25.18
N LEU A 394 -25.36 -37.43 -24.59
CA LEU A 394 -26.71 -37.94 -24.34
C LEU A 394 -27.73 -36.88 -24.73
N ARG A 395 -28.68 -37.27 -25.56
CA ARG A 395 -29.73 -36.39 -26.08
C ARG A 395 -31.09 -37.06 -26.00
N ASN A 396 -32.09 -36.36 -25.46
CA ASN A 396 -33.47 -36.84 -25.39
C ASN A 396 -34.46 -35.68 -25.56
N ARG A 397 -35.70 -36.00 -25.93
CA ARG A 397 -36.82 -35.04 -25.86
C ARG A 397 -37.43 -35.07 -24.46
N VAL A 398 -37.86 -33.91 -23.98
CA VAL A 398 -38.50 -33.73 -22.66
C VAL A 398 -40.03 -33.78 -22.85
N LYS A 399 -40.75 -34.40 -21.91
CA LYS A 399 -42.22 -34.46 -21.93
C LYS A 399 -42.83 -33.07 -21.75
N GLU A 400 -43.96 -32.79 -22.41
CA GLU A 400 -44.64 -31.48 -22.36
C GLU A 400 -45.35 -31.18 -21.02
N ASP A 401 -45.62 -32.19 -20.18
CA ASP A 401 -46.49 -32.09 -19.00
C ASP A 401 -45.76 -31.79 -17.66
N ASP A 402 -44.46 -31.52 -17.67
CA ASP A 402 -43.60 -31.56 -16.45
C ASP A 402 -43.22 -30.17 -15.90
N GLU A 403 -44.02 -29.12 -16.14
CA GLU A 403 -43.81 -27.78 -15.55
C GLU A 403 -43.89 -27.76 -14.00
N GLN A 404 -44.38 -28.84 -13.36
CA GLN A 404 -44.59 -28.91 -11.91
C GLN A 404 -43.55 -29.71 -11.10
N VAL A 405 -42.53 -30.32 -11.71
CA VAL A 405 -41.51 -31.03 -10.94
C VAL A 405 -40.36 -30.09 -10.60
N GLU A 406 -40.29 -29.65 -9.34
CA GLU A 406 -39.14 -28.94 -8.77
C GLU A 406 -37.86 -29.78 -8.95
N SER A 407 -37.12 -29.48 -10.01
CA SER A 407 -35.76 -29.96 -10.16
C SER A 407 -34.85 -29.07 -9.34
N ASN A 408 -34.35 -29.57 -8.20
CA ASN A 408 -33.38 -28.85 -7.36
C ASN A 408 -32.06 -28.51 -8.08
N ARG A 409 -31.86 -28.92 -9.36
CA ARG A 409 -30.66 -28.71 -10.19
C ARG A 409 -29.34 -29.21 -9.55
N ILE A 410 -29.41 -29.90 -8.41
CA ILE A 410 -28.26 -30.41 -7.65
C ILE A 410 -27.53 -31.51 -8.43
N GLY A 411 -28.26 -32.49 -9.00
CA GLY A 411 -27.64 -33.59 -9.75
C GLY A 411 -26.78 -33.12 -10.92
N LEU A 412 -27.23 -32.12 -11.68
CA LEU A 412 -26.46 -31.56 -12.79
C LEU A 412 -25.26 -30.72 -12.32
N LYS A 413 -25.39 -29.98 -11.21
CA LYS A 413 -24.26 -29.29 -10.57
C LYS A 413 -23.21 -30.30 -10.06
N SER A 414 -23.65 -31.44 -9.53
CA SER A 414 -22.78 -32.52 -9.08
C SER A 414 -22.05 -33.19 -10.26
N VAL A 415 -22.75 -33.45 -11.38
CA VAL A 415 -22.13 -33.90 -12.63
C VAL A 415 -21.07 -32.90 -13.10
N LYS A 416 -21.38 -31.59 -13.13
CA LYS A 416 -20.42 -30.56 -13.52
C LYS A 416 -19.17 -30.59 -12.64
N LYS A 417 -19.34 -30.65 -11.32
CA LYS A 417 -18.23 -30.72 -10.36
C LYS A 417 -17.39 -31.99 -10.55
N MET A 418 -18.02 -33.17 -10.68
CA MET A 418 -17.31 -34.43 -10.94
C MET A 418 -16.50 -34.36 -12.24
N VAL A 419 -17.08 -33.81 -13.31
CA VAL A 419 -16.39 -33.64 -14.60
C VAL A 419 -15.20 -32.67 -14.47
N SER A 420 -15.38 -31.54 -13.79
CA SER A 420 -14.30 -30.57 -13.54
C SER A 420 -13.17 -31.15 -12.68
N LEU A 421 -13.49 -31.99 -11.67
CA LEU A 421 -12.48 -32.70 -10.88
C LEU A 421 -11.64 -33.63 -11.75
N HIS A 422 -12.23 -34.26 -12.77
CA HIS A 422 -11.52 -35.07 -13.77
C HIS A 422 -10.82 -34.25 -14.86
N HIS A 423 -10.68 -32.93 -14.69
CA HIS A 423 -10.14 -32.01 -15.70
C HIS A 423 -10.88 -32.06 -17.05
N GLY A 424 -12.17 -32.39 -17.00
CA GLY A 424 -13.04 -32.44 -18.17
C GLY A 424 -13.90 -31.19 -18.35
N GLU A 425 -14.63 -31.17 -19.46
CA GLU A 425 -15.58 -30.13 -19.81
C GLU A 425 -17.00 -30.69 -19.92
N LEU A 426 -17.98 -29.91 -19.45
CA LEU A 426 -19.39 -30.23 -19.52
C LEU A 426 -20.12 -29.15 -20.32
N TYR A 427 -20.78 -29.54 -21.40
CA TYR A 427 -21.71 -28.69 -22.15
C TYR A 427 -23.13 -29.20 -21.98
N VAL A 428 -24.06 -28.30 -21.64
CA VAL A 428 -25.48 -28.61 -21.47
C VAL A 428 -26.29 -27.64 -22.30
N MET A 429 -27.26 -28.15 -23.05
CA MET A 429 -28.18 -27.37 -23.88
C MET A 429 -29.59 -27.90 -23.72
N SER A 430 -30.56 -26.99 -23.57
CA SER A 430 -31.98 -27.30 -23.47
C SER A 430 -32.76 -26.30 -24.28
N GLU A 431 -33.08 -26.64 -25.53
CA GLU A 431 -33.78 -25.78 -26.49
C GLU A 431 -34.86 -26.60 -27.22
N ASP A 432 -36.01 -25.98 -27.51
CA ASP A 432 -37.12 -26.57 -28.28
C ASP A 432 -37.58 -27.97 -27.81
N GLY A 433 -37.61 -28.17 -26.48
CA GLY A 433 -38.00 -29.44 -25.86
C GLY A 433 -36.95 -30.55 -25.98
N ILE A 434 -35.75 -30.25 -26.46
CA ILE A 434 -34.62 -31.18 -26.57
C ILE A 434 -33.61 -30.87 -25.46
N PHE A 435 -33.31 -31.88 -24.65
CA PHE A 435 -32.20 -31.85 -23.70
C PHE A 435 -30.99 -32.55 -24.31
N SER A 436 -29.84 -31.91 -24.28
CA SER A 436 -28.56 -32.44 -24.77
C SER A 436 -27.45 -32.14 -23.77
N ILE A 437 -26.66 -33.16 -23.46
CA ILE A 437 -25.48 -33.04 -22.62
C ILE A 437 -24.28 -33.69 -23.30
N GLN A 438 -23.13 -33.02 -23.23
CA GLN A 438 -21.87 -33.52 -23.74
C GLN A 438 -20.80 -33.38 -22.65
N ILE A 439 -20.11 -34.49 -22.37
CA ILE A 439 -19.02 -34.60 -21.40
C ILE A 439 -17.76 -34.95 -22.16
N THR A 440 -16.70 -34.19 -21.92
CA THR A 440 -15.37 -34.43 -22.47
C THR A 440 -14.42 -34.70 -21.33
N LEU A 441 -13.74 -35.85 -21.33
CA LEU A 441 -12.76 -36.24 -20.30
C LEU A 441 -11.40 -36.53 -20.94
N PRO A 442 -10.27 -36.12 -20.33
CA PRO A 442 -8.94 -36.42 -20.84
C PRO A 442 -8.63 -37.91 -20.74
N VAL A 443 -7.91 -38.43 -21.74
CA VAL A 443 -7.50 -39.84 -21.83
C VAL A 443 -5.98 -39.90 -21.97
N SER A 444 -5.36 -40.89 -21.32
CA SER A 444 -3.91 -41.12 -21.31
C SER A 444 -3.39 -41.80 -22.57
#